data_AF-C0HIE6-F1
#
_entry.id   AF-C0HIE6-F1
#
_cell.length_a   1.000
_cell.length_b   1.000
_cell.length_c   1.000
_cell.angle_alpha   90.00
_cell.angle_beta   90.00
_cell.angle_gamma   90.00
#
_symmetry.space_group_name_H-M   'P 1'
#
loop_
_entity.id
_entity.type
_entity.pdbx_description
1 polymer ?
#
loop_
_entity_poly.entity_id
_entity_poly.type
_entity_poly.pdbx_seq_one_letter_code
_entity_poly.pdbx_strand_id
1 'polypeptide(L)'
;MDVLHKNLETKSKIYRDPPLASIFLMNNGKYIIHKVNDSELGVLLGDEWMKQIMSRVRRWSVEYQRGAWAKVISVLQTGGPGVGSITAKSMLQKMQMFNSYLEEICAVQSDWVIADEQLRADVKSAIVDSVMPAYRGLIGRLRSSPEAARDLFIKYTPEDVQERIQHLFEGVAK
;
A
#
# COMPACT_ATOMS: atom_id res chain seq x y z
N MET A 1 -16.02 -24.58 5.90
CA MET A 1 -15.08 -23.58 5.38
C MET A 1 -14.91 -22.35 6.27
N ASP A 2 -15.93 -21.94 7.05
CA ASP A 2 -15.78 -20.84 8.03
C ASP A 2 -14.73 -21.09 9.12
N VAL A 3 -14.45 -22.35 9.46
CA VAL A 3 -13.47 -22.71 10.49
C VAL A 3 -12.05 -22.30 10.09
N LEU A 4 -11.65 -22.57 8.83
CA LEU A 4 -10.32 -22.19 8.33
C LEU A 4 -10.15 -20.67 8.31
N HIS A 5 -11.17 -19.95 7.84
CA HIS A 5 -11.13 -18.49 7.81
C HIS A 5 -11.07 -17.87 9.21
N LYS A 6 -11.93 -18.34 10.13
CA LYS A 6 -11.89 -17.91 11.53
C LYS A 6 -10.54 -18.23 12.19
N ASN A 7 -9.91 -19.36 11.82
CA ASN A 7 -8.58 -19.70 12.29
C ASN A 7 -7.52 -18.71 11.79
N LEU A 8 -7.55 -18.36 10.49
CA LEU A 8 -6.65 -17.36 9.92
C LEU A 8 -6.84 -15.99 10.57
N GLU A 9 -8.07 -15.53 10.75
CA GLU A 9 -8.39 -14.27 11.44
C GLU A 9 -8.00 -14.29 12.93
N THR A 10 -7.98 -15.46 13.56
CA THR A 10 -7.50 -15.60 14.95
C THR A 10 -5.97 -15.55 14.99
N LYS A 11 -5.30 -16.25 14.07
CA LYS A 11 -3.84 -16.27 13.98
C LYS A 11 -3.26 -14.93 13.55
N SER A 12 -3.96 -14.17 12.71
CA SER A 12 -3.51 -12.85 12.29
C SER A 12 -3.38 -11.87 13.46
N LYS A 13 -4.12 -12.07 14.57
CA LYS A 13 -4.04 -11.26 15.79
C LYS A 13 -2.70 -11.39 16.55
N ILE A 14 -1.86 -12.36 16.20
CA ILE A 14 -0.50 -12.47 16.76
C ILE A 14 0.38 -11.31 16.27
N TYR A 15 0.12 -10.79 15.07
CA TYR A 15 0.81 -9.63 14.55
C TYR A 15 0.29 -8.36 15.24
N ARG A 16 1.19 -7.68 15.95
CA ARG A 16 0.88 -6.40 16.62
C ARG A 16 0.59 -5.28 15.62
N ASP A 17 1.21 -5.37 14.44
CA ASP A 17 1.05 -4.41 13.34
C ASP A 17 -0.12 -4.85 12.43
N PRO A 18 -1.25 -4.13 12.39
CA PRO A 18 -2.41 -4.53 11.61
C PRO A 18 -2.14 -4.66 10.09
N PRO A 19 -1.43 -3.73 9.42
CA PRO A 19 -0.90 -3.96 8.08
C PRO A 19 -0.18 -5.29 7.85
N LEU A 20 0.68 -5.71 8.79
CA LEU A 20 1.38 -6.99 8.68
C LEU A 20 0.41 -8.18 8.82
N ALA A 21 -0.59 -8.06 9.70
CA ALA A 21 -1.67 -9.05 9.82
C ALA A 21 -2.42 -9.21 8.48
N SER A 22 -2.67 -8.11 7.77
CA SER A 22 -3.30 -8.14 6.44
C SER A 22 -2.42 -8.83 5.39
N ILE A 23 -1.09 -8.61 5.40
CA ILE A 23 -0.14 -9.30 4.52
C ILE A 23 -0.16 -10.82 4.77
N PHE A 24 -0.16 -11.23 6.04
CA PHE A 24 -0.31 -12.64 6.41
C PHE A 24 -1.61 -13.24 5.85
N LEU A 25 -2.73 -12.54 6.02
CA LEU A 25 -4.03 -13.00 5.53
C LEU A 25 -4.05 -13.10 4.00
N MET A 26 -3.51 -12.12 3.29
CA MET A 26 -3.41 -12.15 1.83
C MET A 26 -2.57 -13.33 1.31
N ASN A 27 -1.39 -13.58 1.90
CA ASN A 27 -0.54 -14.71 1.53
C ASN A 27 -1.24 -16.05 1.74
N ASN A 28 -1.87 -16.24 2.90
CA ASN A 28 -2.61 -17.48 3.19
C ASN A 28 -3.83 -17.63 2.27
N GLY A 29 -4.55 -16.53 2.01
CA GLY A 29 -5.68 -16.52 1.09
C GLY A 29 -5.27 -16.96 -0.32
N LYS A 30 -4.23 -16.35 -0.89
CA LYS A 30 -3.70 -16.74 -2.20
C LYS A 30 -3.21 -18.18 -2.23
N TYR A 31 -2.51 -18.64 -1.20
CA TYR A 31 -2.09 -20.02 -1.10
C TYR A 31 -3.28 -21.00 -1.11
N ILE A 32 -4.34 -20.72 -0.35
CA ILE A 32 -5.56 -21.53 -0.32
C ILE A 32 -6.22 -21.56 -1.71
N ILE A 33 -6.28 -20.42 -2.40
CA ILE A 33 -6.81 -20.33 -3.76
C ILE A 33 -6.06 -21.28 -4.70
N HIS A 34 -4.73 -21.23 -4.69
CA HIS A 34 -3.91 -22.13 -5.52
C HIS A 34 -4.15 -23.60 -5.15
N LYS A 35 -4.13 -23.95 -3.86
CA LYS A 35 -4.34 -25.34 -3.43
C LYS A 35 -5.71 -25.89 -3.77
N VAL A 36 -6.76 -25.06 -3.76
CA VAL A 36 -8.09 -25.49 -4.18
C VAL A 36 -8.15 -25.68 -5.69
N ASN A 37 -7.61 -24.74 -6.48
CA ASN A 37 -7.58 -24.84 -7.94
C ASN A 37 -6.76 -26.02 -8.47
N ASP A 38 -5.68 -26.39 -7.75
CA ASP A 38 -4.82 -27.52 -8.10
C ASP A 38 -5.40 -28.88 -7.69
N SER A 39 -6.64 -28.94 -7.20
CA SER A 39 -7.26 -30.16 -6.67
C SER A 39 -8.73 -30.32 -7.10
N GLU A 40 -9.28 -31.52 -6.91
CA GLU A 40 -10.71 -31.79 -7.14
C GLU A 40 -11.64 -30.93 -6.28
N LEU A 41 -11.12 -30.30 -5.21
CA LEU A 41 -11.87 -29.37 -4.39
C LEU A 41 -12.35 -28.15 -5.18
N GLY A 42 -11.64 -27.72 -6.22
CA GLY A 42 -12.08 -26.61 -7.07
C GLY A 42 -13.42 -26.90 -7.74
N VAL A 43 -13.59 -28.12 -8.26
CA VAL A 43 -14.85 -28.58 -8.87
C VAL A 43 -15.95 -28.71 -7.82
N LEU A 44 -15.62 -29.26 -6.65
CA LEU A 44 -16.59 -29.49 -5.57
C LEU A 44 -17.09 -28.21 -4.90
N LEU A 45 -16.20 -27.22 -4.72
CA LEU A 45 -16.53 -25.95 -4.06
C LEU A 45 -17.17 -24.95 -5.04
N GLY A 46 -16.79 -25.01 -6.31
CA GLY A 46 -17.35 -24.21 -7.40
C GLY A 46 -17.01 -22.72 -7.33
N ASP A 47 -17.47 -22.00 -8.37
CA ASP A 47 -17.11 -20.60 -8.62
C ASP A 47 -17.55 -19.63 -7.52
N GLU A 48 -18.66 -19.91 -6.84
CA GLU A 48 -19.18 -19.02 -5.81
C GLU A 48 -18.24 -18.98 -4.60
N TRP A 49 -17.74 -20.14 -4.18
CA TRP A 49 -16.72 -20.20 -3.13
C TRP A 49 -15.45 -19.46 -3.58
N MET A 50 -15.06 -19.62 -4.85
CA MET A 50 -13.89 -18.97 -5.42
C MET A 50 -14.02 -17.43 -5.35
N LYS A 51 -15.17 -16.89 -5.76
CA LYS A 51 -15.48 -15.45 -5.66
C LYS A 51 -15.40 -14.94 -4.23
N GLN A 52 -15.92 -15.71 -3.27
CA GLN A 52 -15.90 -15.31 -1.87
C GLN A 52 -14.48 -15.17 -1.32
N ILE A 53 -13.59 -16.15 -1.55
CA ILE A 53 -12.21 -16.06 -1.05
C ILE A 53 -11.41 -14.97 -1.79
N MET A 54 -11.60 -14.79 -3.09
CA MET A 54 -10.98 -13.68 -3.83
C MET A 54 -11.43 -12.31 -3.29
N SER A 55 -12.72 -12.16 -2.96
CA SER A 55 -13.23 -10.93 -2.35
C SER A 55 -12.61 -10.64 -0.99
N ARG A 56 -12.28 -11.68 -0.21
CA ARG A 56 -11.59 -11.55 1.08
C ARG A 56 -10.15 -11.10 0.89
N VAL A 57 -9.41 -11.71 -0.05
CA VAL A 57 -8.03 -11.28 -0.39
C VAL A 57 -8.01 -9.81 -0.82
N ARG A 58 -8.95 -9.40 -1.68
CA ARG A 58 -9.09 -8.00 -2.07
C ARG A 58 -9.36 -7.08 -0.87
N ARG A 59 -10.23 -7.49 0.05
CA ARG A 59 -10.52 -6.72 1.26
C ARG A 59 -9.28 -6.54 2.14
N TRP A 60 -8.52 -7.61 2.37
CA TRP A 60 -7.28 -7.53 3.15
C TRP A 60 -6.23 -6.63 2.50
N SER A 61 -6.16 -6.60 1.16
CA SER A 61 -5.32 -5.63 0.43
C SER A 61 -5.74 -4.19 0.71
N VAL A 62 -7.04 -3.89 0.67
CA VAL A 62 -7.58 -2.55 1.01
C VAL A 62 -7.31 -2.20 2.48
N GLU A 63 -7.45 -3.16 3.40
CA GLU A 63 -7.15 -2.97 4.83
C GLU A 63 -5.67 -2.70 5.08
N TYR A 64 -4.78 -3.43 4.39
CA TYR A 64 -3.34 -3.17 4.39
C TYR A 64 -3.07 -1.73 3.92
N GLN A 65 -3.61 -1.33 2.77
CA GLN A 65 -3.39 0.02 2.22
C GLN A 65 -3.87 1.11 3.18
N ARG A 66 -5.08 0.96 3.72
CA ARG A 66 -5.63 1.90 4.70
C ARG A 66 -4.79 1.95 5.98
N GLY A 67 -4.30 0.81 6.47
CA GLY A 67 -3.51 0.76 7.69
C GLY A 67 -2.11 1.36 7.52
N ALA A 68 -1.43 1.02 6.42
CA ALA A 68 -0.03 1.39 6.18
C ALA A 68 0.12 2.78 5.55
N TRP A 69 -0.75 3.14 4.60
CA TRP A 69 -0.54 4.32 3.73
C TRP A 69 -1.46 5.49 4.05
N ALA A 70 -2.38 5.38 5.01
CA ALA A 70 -3.32 6.47 5.33
C ALA A 70 -2.61 7.78 5.71
N LYS A 71 -1.52 7.72 6.49
CA LYS A 71 -0.75 8.93 6.87
C LYS A 71 -0.10 9.59 5.65
N VAL A 72 0.49 8.79 4.76
CA VAL A 72 1.09 9.24 3.49
C VAL A 72 0.04 9.91 2.60
N ILE A 73 -1.11 9.26 2.42
CA ILE A 73 -2.20 9.79 1.60
C ILE A 73 -2.76 11.09 2.21
N SER A 74 -2.99 11.11 3.52
CA SER A 74 -3.53 12.27 4.23
C SER A 74 -2.62 13.49 4.13
N VAL A 75 -1.30 13.32 4.25
CA VAL A 75 -0.38 14.46 4.15
C VAL A 75 -0.32 15.04 2.74
N LEU A 76 -0.46 14.20 1.71
CA LEU A 76 -0.51 14.60 0.31
C LEU A 76 -1.82 15.26 -0.11
N GLN A 77 -2.90 15.07 0.65
CA GLN A 77 -4.16 15.76 0.38
C GLN A 77 -4.00 17.26 0.61
N THR A 78 -4.18 18.04 -0.43
CA THR A 78 -4.01 19.49 -0.43
C THR A 78 -5.34 20.22 -0.49
N GLY A 79 -6.26 19.91 0.43
CA GLY A 79 -7.59 20.53 0.43
C GLY A 79 -8.43 20.19 -0.81
N GLY A 80 -9.75 20.36 -0.70
CA GLY A 80 -10.69 20.22 -1.80
C GLY A 80 -10.87 21.52 -2.59
N PRO A 81 -11.70 21.51 -3.64
CA PRO A 81 -12.14 22.72 -4.33
C PRO A 81 -12.69 23.74 -3.32
N GLY A 82 -12.13 24.96 -3.29
CA GLY A 82 -12.55 26.04 -2.38
C GLY A 82 -11.68 26.23 -1.13
N VAL A 83 -10.67 25.38 -0.88
CA VAL A 83 -9.63 25.67 0.12
C VAL A 83 -8.69 26.73 -0.45
N GLY A 84 -8.49 27.82 0.29
CA GLY A 84 -7.58 28.91 -0.10
C GLY A 84 -6.18 28.40 -0.47
N SER A 85 -5.47 29.16 -1.31
CA SER A 85 -4.14 28.79 -1.82
C SER A 85 -3.21 28.35 -0.68
N ILE A 86 -2.71 27.12 -0.75
CA ILE A 86 -1.75 26.61 0.23
C ILE A 86 -0.43 27.37 0.08
N THR A 87 0.17 27.79 1.19
CA THR A 87 1.43 28.54 1.14
C THR A 87 2.61 27.63 0.78
N ALA A 88 3.66 28.19 0.20
CA ALA A 88 4.90 27.48 -0.09
C ALA A 88 5.47 26.76 1.15
N LYS A 89 5.45 27.45 2.30
CA LYS A 89 5.88 26.90 3.59
C LYS A 89 5.07 25.67 4.00
N SER A 90 3.74 25.69 3.85
CA SER A 90 2.89 24.54 4.17
C SER A 90 3.16 23.35 3.25
N MET A 91 3.35 23.62 1.95
CA MET A 91 3.73 22.58 0.98
C MET A 91 5.06 21.91 1.34
N LEU A 92 6.07 22.69 1.74
CA LEU A 92 7.36 22.16 2.14
C LEU A 92 7.27 21.29 3.41
N GLN A 93 6.49 21.72 4.42
CA GLN A 93 6.23 20.93 5.62
C GLN A 93 5.55 19.60 5.29
N LYS A 94 4.54 19.61 4.42
CA LYS A 94 3.89 18.38 3.94
C LYS A 94 4.86 17.46 3.23
N MET A 95 5.79 18.02 2.45
CA MET A 95 6.79 17.25 1.74
C MET A 95 7.79 16.59 2.70
N GLN A 96 8.21 17.30 3.75
CA GLN A 96 9.06 16.74 4.82
C GLN A 96 8.35 15.58 5.55
N MET A 97 7.09 15.77 5.93
CA MET A 97 6.28 14.73 6.57
C MET A 97 6.07 13.52 5.65
N PHE A 98 5.83 13.74 4.36
CA PHE A 98 5.73 12.68 3.36
C PHE A 98 7.02 11.85 3.32
N ASN A 99 8.19 12.50 3.23
CA ASN A 99 9.48 11.81 3.18
C ASN A 99 9.69 10.94 4.43
N SER A 100 9.41 11.49 5.61
CA SER A 100 9.52 10.74 6.87
C SER A 100 8.62 9.50 6.90
N TYR A 101 7.35 9.63 6.49
CA TYR A 101 6.43 8.49 6.46
C TYR A 101 6.79 7.45 5.41
N LEU A 102 7.26 7.89 4.23
CA LEU A 102 7.74 6.97 3.19
C LEU A 102 8.96 6.19 3.68
N GLU A 103 9.91 6.86 4.32
CA GLU A 103 11.12 6.24 4.88
C GLU A 103 10.79 5.23 5.98
N GLU A 104 9.87 5.57 6.88
CA GLU A 104 9.38 4.66 7.93
C GLU A 104 8.73 3.40 7.33
N ILE A 105 7.86 3.57 6.33
CA ILE A 105 7.22 2.46 5.62
C ILE A 105 8.26 1.58 4.93
N CYS A 106 9.19 2.17 4.16
CA CYS A 106 10.22 1.42 3.46
C CYS A 106 11.13 0.66 4.42
N ALA A 107 11.52 1.27 5.55
CA ALA A 107 12.38 0.63 6.54
C ALA A 107 11.72 -0.58 7.22
N VAL A 108 10.40 -0.55 7.43
CA VAL A 108 9.68 -1.65 8.08
C VAL A 108 9.25 -2.71 7.07
N GLN A 109 8.79 -2.30 5.90
CA GLN A 109 8.07 -3.17 4.96
C GLN A 109 8.96 -3.74 3.84
N SER A 110 10.22 -3.33 3.72
CA SER A 110 11.20 -3.96 2.83
C SER A 110 11.41 -5.44 3.16
N ASP A 111 11.31 -5.79 4.43
CA ASP A 111 11.52 -7.16 4.93
C ASP A 111 10.27 -8.04 4.83
N TRP A 112 9.12 -7.44 4.53
CA TRP A 112 7.87 -8.17 4.38
C TRP A 112 7.88 -8.90 3.04
N VAL A 113 7.05 -9.95 2.94
CA VAL A 113 6.99 -10.77 1.72
C VAL A 113 5.54 -10.97 1.32
N ILE A 114 5.24 -10.70 0.04
CA ILE A 114 4.03 -11.19 -0.62
C ILE A 114 4.49 -12.26 -1.62
N ALA A 115 4.13 -13.52 -1.34
CA ALA A 115 4.67 -14.66 -2.06
C ALA A 115 4.10 -14.83 -3.48
N ASP A 116 2.81 -14.49 -3.66
CA ASP A 116 2.17 -14.52 -4.97
C ASP A 116 2.57 -13.30 -5.79
N GLU A 117 3.21 -13.53 -6.94
CA GLU A 117 3.77 -12.47 -7.77
C GLU A 117 2.72 -11.51 -8.32
N GLN A 118 1.57 -12.04 -8.78
CA GLN A 118 0.48 -11.21 -9.29
C GLN A 118 -0.11 -10.35 -8.18
N LEU A 119 -0.40 -10.94 -7.00
CA LEU A 119 -0.87 -10.17 -5.84
C LEU A 119 0.13 -9.07 -5.45
N ARG A 120 1.42 -9.40 -5.44
CA ARG A 120 2.48 -8.43 -5.11
C ARG A 120 2.48 -7.27 -6.09
N ALA A 121 2.39 -7.55 -7.40
CA ALA A 121 2.29 -6.52 -8.43
C ALA A 121 1.03 -5.67 -8.27
N ASP A 122 -0.13 -6.29 -8.02
CA ASP A 122 -1.42 -5.60 -7.83
C ASP A 122 -1.38 -4.66 -6.61
N VAL A 123 -0.81 -5.13 -5.49
CA VAL A 123 -0.66 -4.33 -4.27
C VAL A 123 0.28 -3.14 -4.52
N LYS A 124 1.44 -3.36 -5.16
CA LYS A 124 2.38 -2.29 -5.55
C LYS A 124 1.70 -1.26 -6.45
N SER A 125 1.00 -1.71 -7.50
CA SER A 125 0.28 -0.83 -8.43
C SER A 125 -0.74 0.03 -7.71
N ALA A 126 -1.58 -0.57 -6.86
CA ALA A 126 -2.64 0.16 -6.18
C ALA A 126 -2.09 1.17 -5.15
N ILE A 127 -0.90 0.94 -4.57
CA ILE A 127 -0.19 1.95 -3.77
C ILE A 127 0.27 3.11 -4.67
N VAL A 128 0.93 2.81 -5.79
CA VAL A 128 1.38 3.81 -6.77
C VAL A 128 0.22 4.67 -7.24
N ASP A 129 -0.90 4.06 -7.61
CA ASP A 129 -2.11 4.74 -8.09
C ASP A 129 -2.72 5.66 -7.03
N SER A 130 -2.58 5.31 -5.75
CA SER A 130 -3.09 6.11 -4.63
C SER A 130 -2.18 7.28 -4.27
N VAL A 131 -0.86 7.12 -4.39
CA VAL A 131 0.14 8.07 -3.90
C VAL A 131 0.58 9.06 -4.99
N MET A 132 0.87 8.55 -6.19
CA MET A 132 1.57 9.31 -7.22
C MET A 132 0.80 10.51 -7.77
N PRO A 133 -0.52 10.46 -8.01
CA PRO A 133 -1.26 11.62 -8.51
C PRO A 133 -1.16 12.82 -7.56
N ALA A 134 -1.34 12.58 -6.25
CA ALA A 134 -1.26 13.62 -5.23
C ALA A 134 0.17 14.13 -5.05
N TYR A 135 1.16 13.22 -5.07
CA TYR A 135 2.58 13.57 -4.97
C TYR A 135 3.05 14.48 -6.12
N ARG A 136 2.76 14.09 -7.36
CA ARG A 136 3.09 14.89 -8.56
C ARG A 136 2.39 16.25 -8.53
N GLY A 137 1.13 16.30 -8.09
CA GLY A 137 0.38 17.54 -7.96
C GLY A 137 0.95 18.49 -6.88
N LEU A 138 1.49 17.96 -5.78
CA LEU A 138 2.17 18.75 -4.75
C LEU A 138 3.51 19.29 -5.25
N ILE A 139 4.33 18.45 -5.91
CA ILE A 139 5.60 18.89 -6.53
C ILE A 139 5.36 19.96 -7.58
N GLY A 140 4.37 19.78 -8.46
CA GLY A 140 4.06 20.74 -9.52
C GLY A 140 3.73 22.13 -8.96
N ARG A 141 2.86 22.21 -7.94
CA ARG A 141 2.51 23.48 -7.29
C ARG A 141 3.68 24.12 -6.56
N LEU A 142 4.52 23.31 -5.92
CA LEU A 142 5.70 23.79 -5.22
C LEU A 142 6.71 24.40 -6.20
N ARG A 143 6.94 23.76 -7.36
CA ARG A 143 7.80 24.31 -8.43
C ARG A 143 7.26 25.59 -9.06
N SER A 144 5.94 25.73 -9.16
CA SER A 144 5.29 26.94 -9.70
C SER A 144 5.22 28.10 -8.71
N SER A 145 5.62 27.91 -7.44
CA SER A 145 5.57 28.97 -6.43
C SER A 145 6.81 29.87 -6.48
N PRO A 146 6.66 31.20 -6.65
CA PRO A 146 7.80 32.14 -6.70
C PRO A 146 8.63 32.16 -5.41
N GLU A 147 8.01 31.86 -4.28
CA GLU A 147 8.64 31.85 -2.94
C GLU A 147 9.43 30.55 -2.68
N ALA A 148 9.05 29.44 -3.32
CA ALA A 148 9.71 28.15 -3.15
C ALA A 148 10.95 27.98 -4.05
N ALA A 149 11.06 28.78 -5.13
CA ALA A 149 12.10 28.66 -6.14
C ALA A 149 13.55 28.81 -5.63
N ARG A 150 13.76 29.28 -4.39
CA ARG A 150 15.10 29.48 -3.81
C ARG A 150 15.56 28.37 -2.87
N ASP A 151 14.65 27.57 -2.30
CA ASP A 151 14.94 26.60 -1.22
C ASP A 151 14.38 25.18 -1.47
N LEU A 152 14.16 24.80 -2.73
CA LEU A 152 13.54 23.54 -3.09
C LEU A 152 14.49 22.34 -2.99
N PHE A 153 14.76 21.87 -1.78
CA PHE A 153 15.33 20.53 -1.59
C PHE A 153 14.21 19.47 -1.66
N ILE A 154 13.83 19.09 -2.88
CA ILE A 154 13.00 17.91 -3.10
C ILE A 154 13.88 16.67 -2.92
N LYS A 155 13.72 15.97 -1.78
CA LYS A 155 14.55 14.80 -1.43
C LYS A 155 14.36 13.62 -2.40
N TYR A 156 13.12 13.42 -2.88
CA TYR A 156 12.76 12.31 -3.77
C TYR A 156 12.04 12.84 -5.00
N THR A 157 12.48 12.43 -6.18
CA THR A 157 11.73 12.62 -7.42
C THR A 157 10.50 11.70 -7.47
N PRO A 158 9.50 11.98 -8.32
CA PRO A 158 8.41 11.03 -8.56
C PRO A 158 8.91 9.63 -8.93
N GLU A 159 10.01 9.55 -9.66
CA GLU A 159 10.66 8.32 -10.07
C GLU A 159 11.26 7.58 -8.85
N ASP A 160 11.97 8.29 -7.96
CA ASP A 160 12.53 7.72 -6.72
C ASP A 160 11.42 7.15 -5.81
N VAL A 161 10.29 7.85 -5.69
CA VAL A 161 9.15 7.37 -4.88
C VAL A 161 8.57 6.11 -5.49
N GLN A 162 8.40 6.08 -6.81
CA GLN A 162 7.86 4.91 -7.51
C GLN A 162 8.80 3.71 -7.35
N GLU A 163 10.11 3.88 -7.55
CA GLU A 163 11.12 2.83 -7.36
C GLU A 163 11.10 2.26 -5.93
N ARG A 164 11.02 3.13 -4.91
CA ARG A 164 10.90 2.70 -3.51
C ARG A 164 9.68 1.84 -3.26
N ILE A 165 8.53 2.19 -3.85
CA ILE A 165 7.32 1.37 -3.75
C ILE A 165 7.50 0.04 -4.49
N GLN A 166 8.20 0.06 -5.63
CA GLN A 166 8.48 -1.16 -6.39
C GLN A 166 9.39 -2.13 -5.64
N HIS A 167 10.26 -1.69 -4.74
CA HIS A 167 11.10 -2.59 -3.94
C HIS A 167 10.41 -3.23 -2.72
N LEU A 168 9.15 -2.89 -2.44
CA LEU A 168 8.44 -3.47 -1.30
C LEU A 168 8.09 -4.95 -1.53
N PHE A 169 7.98 -5.71 -0.45
CA PHE A 169 7.46 -7.08 -0.44
C PHE A 169 8.29 -8.14 -1.21
N GLU A 170 9.51 -7.82 -1.60
CA GLU A 170 10.39 -8.75 -2.31
C GLU A 170 11.07 -9.74 -1.37
N GLY A 171 11.19 -9.37 -0.09
CA GLY A 171 12.04 -10.07 0.87
C GLY A 171 13.52 -9.84 0.58
N VAL A 172 14.37 -10.14 1.55
CA VAL A 172 15.82 -10.12 1.31
C VAL A 172 16.15 -11.26 0.34
N ALA A 173 16.72 -10.94 -0.84
CA ALA A 173 17.34 -11.96 -1.68
C ALA A 173 18.37 -12.70 -0.82
N LYS A 174 18.11 -13.98 -0.53
CA LYS A 174 19.09 -14.84 0.13
C LYS A 174 20.18 -15.24 -0.85
#